data_AF-A0A268A9M9-F1
#
_entry.id   AF-A0A268A9M9-F1
#
_cell.length_a   1.000
_cell.length_b   1.000
_cell.length_c   1.000
_cell.angle_alpha   90.00
_cell.angle_beta   90.00
_cell.angle_gamma   90.00
#
_symmetry.space_group_name_H-M   'P 1'
#
loop_
_entity.id
_entity.type
_entity.pdbx_description
1 polymer ?
#
loop_
_entity_poly.entity_id
_entity_poly.type
_entity_poly.pdbx_seq_one_letter_code
_entity_poly.pdbx_strand_id
1 'polypeptide(L)' 'MERAVERLPKSEKFLIKERYMCEDAEYITDYKVYSFVFQPPISEKTYAKIGWKGFYKLALNMNIAVIQRNV' A
#
# COMPACT_ATOMS: atom_id res chain seq x y z
N MET A 1 -8.93 -9.88 4.36
CA MET A 1 -7.88 -8.99 3.82
C MET A 1 -8.36 -8.27 2.56
N GLU A 2 -8.73 -8.99 1.50
CA GLU A 2 -9.16 -8.43 0.20
C GLU A 2 -10.28 -7.38 0.29
N ARG A 3 -11.34 -7.63 1.07
CA ARG A 3 -12.45 -6.66 1.25
C ARG A 3 -12.02 -5.34 1.87
N ALA A 4 -11.01 -5.35 2.75
CA ALA A 4 -10.48 -4.13 3.36
C ALA A 4 -9.65 -3.33 2.35
N VAL A 5 -8.89 -4.02 1.50
CA VAL A 5 -8.12 -3.42 0.40
C VAL A 5 -9.06 -2.81 -0.65
N GLU A 6 -10.20 -3.44 -0.92
CA GLU A 6 -11.15 -2.94 -1.92
C GLU A 6 -11.78 -1.58 -1.55
N ARG A 7 -11.85 -1.28 -0.25
CA ARG A 7 -12.36 -0.02 0.30
C ARG A 7 -11.31 1.11 0.34
N LEU A 8 -10.06 0.83 -0.02
CA LEU A 8 -9.02 1.85 -0.08
C LEU A 8 -9.24 2.80 -1.28
N PRO A 9 -8.82 4.08 -1.18
CA PRO A 9 -8.68 4.97 -2.32
C PRO A 9 -7.89 4.35 -3.47
N LYS A 10 -8.21 4.74 -4.70
CA LYS A 10 -7.72 4.12 -5.94
C LYS A 10 -6.21 3.88 -5.97
N SER A 11 -5.40 4.89 -5.65
CA SER A 11 -3.93 4.79 -5.70
C SER A 11 -3.35 3.87 -4.62
N GLU A 12 -3.90 3.92 -3.41
CA GLU A 12 -3.50 3.05 -2.29
C GLU A 12 -3.90 1.60 -2.59
N LYS A 13 -5.13 1.38 -3.06
CA LYS A 13 -5.62 0.07 -3.49
C LYS A 13 -4.74 -0.52 -4.59
N PHE A 14 -4.43 0.26 -5.61
CA PHE A 14 -3.58 -0.14 -6.72
C PHE A 14 -2.20 -0.58 -6.22
N LEU A 15 -1.53 0.26 -5.43
CA LEU A 15 -0.23 -0.09 -4.88
C LEU A 15 -0.28 -1.39 -4.05
N ILE A 16 -1.26 -1.51 -3.14
CA ILE A 16 -1.34 -2.70 -2.28
C ILE A 16 -1.52 -3.98 -3.10
N LYS A 17 -2.37 -3.94 -4.13
CA LYS A 17 -2.58 -5.10 -5.01
C LYS A 17 -1.33 -5.46 -5.81
N GLU A 18 -0.76 -4.49 -6.52
CA GLU A 18 0.35 -4.73 -7.44
C GLU A 18 1.66 -5.11 -6.73
N ARG A 19 1.89 -4.59 -5.52
CA ARG A 19 3.15 -4.79 -4.80
C ARG A 19 3.11 -5.91 -3.77
N TYR A 20 1.98 -6.08 -3.09
CA TYR A 20 1.91 -6.90 -1.86
C TYR A 20 0.87 -8.02 -1.91
N MET A 21 0.01 -8.08 -2.94
CA MET A 21 -1.01 -9.14 -3.06
C MET A 21 -0.94 -9.90 -4.39
N CYS A 22 0.05 -9.63 -5.23
CA CYS A 22 0.31 -10.43 -6.43
C CYS A 22 1.09 -11.70 -6.07
N GLU A 23 0.99 -12.73 -6.90
CA GLU A 23 1.67 -14.02 -6.69
C GLU A 23 3.20 -13.86 -6.59
N ASP A 24 3.77 -12.93 -7.36
CA ASP A 24 5.21 -12.65 -7.41
C ASP A 24 5.65 -11.53 -6.45
N ALA A 25 4.86 -11.20 -5.42
CA ALA A 25 5.15 -10.06 -4.55
C ALA A 25 6.54 -10.10 -3.89
N GLU A 26 7.08 -11.30 -3.63
CA GLU A 26 8.42 -11.50 -3.08
C GLU A 26 9.55 -11.16 -4.08
N TYR A 27 9.27 -11.23 -5.37
CA TYR A 27 10.23 -11.00 -6.45
C TYR A 27 10.08 -9.63 -7.14
N ILE A 28 9.08 -8.84 -6.74
CA ILE A 28 8.87 -7.49 -7.28
C ILE A 28 9.51 -6.46 -6.37
N THR A 29 10.32 -5.58 -6.96
CA THR A 29 10.94 -4.46 -6.25
C THR A 29 10.03 -3.23 -6.22
N ASP A 30 10.18 -2.42 -5.17
CA ASP A 30 9.53 -1.11 -5.08
C ASP A 30 9.84 -0.25 -6.31
N TYR A 31 11.11 -0.27 -6.75
CA TYR A 31 11.59 0.38 -7.97
C TYR A 31 10.77 0.01 -9.20
N LYS A 32 10.51 -1.30 -9.40
CA LYS A 32 9.71 -1.79 -10.52
C LYS A 32 8.31 -1.18 -10.48
N VAL A 33 7.70 -1.14 -9.30
CA VAL A 33 6.32 -0.68 -9.15
C VAL A 33 6.21 0.82 -9.43
N TYR A 34 7.02 1.66 -8.79
CA TYR A 34 6.89 3.12 -8.95
C TYR A 34 7.36 3.62 -10.32
N SER A 35 8.31 2.92 -10.95
CA SER A 35 8.88 3.35 -12.24
C SER A 35 8.15 2.80 -13.46
N PHE A 36 7.55 1.61 -13.37
CA PHE A 36 7.00 0.92 -14.56
C PHE A 36 5.55 0.45 -14.42
N VAL A 37 5.08 0.15 -13.20
CA VAL A 37 3.69 -0.32 -12.98
C VAL A 37 2.74 0.87 -12.81
N PHE A 38 3.14 1.90 -12.06
CA PHE A 38 2.40 3.16 -12.01
C PHE A 38 2.43 3.88 -13.37
N GLN A 39 1.26 4.34 -13.81
CA GLN A 39 1.08 5.09 -15.06
C GLN A 39 0.30 6.38 -14.78
N PRO A 40 0.94 7.57 -14.83
CA PRO A 40 2.37 7.79 -15.09
C PRO A 40 3.28 7.29 -13.94
N PRO A 41 4.59 7.09 -14.20
CA PRO A 41 5.56 6.78 -13.15
C PRO A 41 5.54 7.83 -12.04
N ILE A 42 5.80 7.41 -10.81
CA ILE A 42 5.81 8.27 -9.64
C ILE A 42 7.18 8.23 -8.95
N SER A 43 7.48 9.25 -8.15
CA SER A 43 8.69 9.25 -7.33
C SER A 43 8.60 8.22 -6.20
N GLU A 44 9.74 7.68 -5.78
CA GLU A 44 9.86 6.82 -4.61
C GLU A 44 9.21 7.42 -3.36
N LYS A 45 9.40 8.73 -3.14
CA LYS A 45 8.77 9.45 -2.01
C LYS A 45 7.23 9.42 -2.09
N THR A 46 6.67 9.54 -3.29
CA THR A 46 5.23 9.46 -3.51
C THR A 46 4.73 8.05 -3.27
N TYR A 47 5.46 7.05 -3.79
CA TYR A 47 5.21 5.63 -3.55
C TYR A 47 5.18 5.30 -2.05
N ALA A 48 6.21 5.68 -1.30
CA ALA A 48 6.29 5.44 0.14
C ALA A 48 5.12 6.08 0.90
N LYS A 49 4.72 7.30 0.51
CA LYS A 49 3.57 8.00 1.11
C LYS A 49 2.24 7.28 0.84
N ILE A 50 2.05 6.74 -0.37
CA ILE A 50 0.86 5.96 -0.73
C ILE A 50 0.85 4.66 0.07
N GLY A 51 1.97 3.94 0.13
CA GLY A 51 2.11 2.69 0.88
C GLY A 51 1.79 2.87 2.35
N TRP A 52 2.42 3.85 3.00
CA TRP A 52 2.17 4.17 4.42
C TRP A 52 0.70 4.44 4.71
N LYS A 53 0.04 5.27 3.89
CA LYS A 53 -1.39 5.59 4.06
C LYS A 53 -2.28 4.37 3.86
N GLY A 54 -1.97 3.54 2.86
CA GLY A 54 -2.69 2.29 2.60
C GLY A 54 -2.61 1.35 3.79
N PHE A 55 -1.39 1.02 4.24
CA PHE A 55 -1.17 0.14 5.39
C PHE A 55 -1.76 0.70 6.69
N TYR A 56 -1.63 2.00 6.94
CA TYR A 56 -2.22 2.64 8.12
C TYR A 56 -3.75 2.47 8.15
N LYS A 57 -4.43 2.72 7.02
CA LYS A 57 -5.88 2.50 6.93
C LYS A 57 -6.26 1.03 7.06
N LEU A 58 -5.46 0.13 6.53
CA LEU A 58 -5.68 -1.31 6.69
C LEU A 58 -5.55 -1.72 8.16
N ALA A 59 -4.52 -1.25 8.87
CA ALA A 59 -4.33 -1.50 10.29
C ALA A 59 -5.49 -0.96 11.14
N LEU A 60 -5.98 0.25 10.83
CA LEU A 60 -7.17 0.81 11.48
C LEU A 60 -8.42 -0.01 11.21
N ASN A 61 -8.69 -0.37 9.95
CA ASN A 61 -9.86 -1.17 9.56
C ASN A 61 -9.84 -2.57 10.20
N MET A 62 -8.66 -3.14 10.43
CA MET A 62 -8.50 -4.46 11.04
C MET A 62 -8.39 -4.40 12.56
N ASN A 63 -8.43 -3.21 13.17
CA ASN A 63 -8.26 -3.00 14.61
C ASN A 63 -6.91 -3.55 15.14
N ILE A 64 -5.86 -3.50 14.30
CA ILE A 64 -4.48 -3.93 14.62
C ILE A 64 -3.57 -2.71 14.82
N ALA A 65 -4.06 -1.50 14.54
CA ALA A 65 -3.29 -0.29 14.72
C ALA A 65 -2.82 -0.15 16.18
N VAL A 66 -1.50 -0.11 16.39
CA VAL A 66 -0.90 0.24 17.69
C VAL A 66 -1.11 1.73 17.90
N ILE A 67 -2.15 2.07 18.66
CA ILE A 67 -2.40 3.44 19.10
C ILE A 67 -1.47 3.67 20.28
N GLN A 68 -0.51 4.59 20.17
CA GLN A 68 0.25 5.03 21.33
C GLN A 68 -0.74 5.70 22.27
N ARG A 69 -1.13 5.00 23.34
CA ARG A 69 -1.87 5.61 24.44
C ARG A 69 -0.88 6.52 25.15
N ASN A 70 -1.08 7.82 25.01
CA ASN A 70 -0.47 8.78 25.92
C ASN A 70 -1.11 8.54 27.29
N VAL A 71 -0.38 7.84 28.16
CA VAL A 71 -0.69 7.71 29.59
C VAL A 71 -0.09 8.91 30.29
#